data_AF-A0A972Q818-F1
#
_entry.id   AF-A0A972Q818-F1
#
_cell.length_a   1.000
_cell.length_b   1.000
_cell.length_c   1.000
_cell.angle_alpha   90.00
_cell.angle_beta   90.00
_cell.angle_gamma   90.00
#
_symmetry.space_group_name_H-M   'P 1'
#
loop_
_entity.id
_entity.type
_entity.pdbx_description
1 polymer ?
#
loop_
_entity_poly.entity_id
_entity_poly.type
_entity_poly.pdbx_seq_one_letter_code
_entity_poly.pdbx_strand_id
1 'polypeptide(L)'
;MNMNSDKITDFKIGKVQVMMEEYKSLRSESLQSMGNRNSILTFGLGTIGLIFHAGISIINTQDVFSFLIFSFFLPVLSLLLLVLWMGEAERISRVGVYLVDFEKKVNEIFKNDEQLRQLLHWETWLREFKQSKNRTNQLLYPYLAVVILFLGISISSYIFILIYSHFNEQYMSINVWIKKPIMIVTPIMVLLTIIWTIIKGKSFE
;
A
#
# COMPACT_ATOMS: atom_id res chain seq x y z
N MET A 1 28.94 -45.56 3.10
CA MET A 1 28.50 -45.22 4.47
C MET A 1 26.98 -45.13 4.48
N ASN A 2 26.29 -46.21 4.88
CA ASN A 2 24.83 -46.18 5.05
C ASN A 2 24.53 -45.35 6.31
N MET A 3 23.97 -44.16 6.13
CA MET A 3 23.26 -43.51 7.23
C MET A 3 22.06 -44.40 7.58
N ASN A 4 21.93 -44.80 8.86
CA ASN A 4 20.73 -45.43 9.40
C ASN A 4 19.50 -44.57 9.04
N SER A 5 18.36 -45.19 8.70
CA SER A 5 17.12 -44.49 8.34
C SER A 5 16.68 -43.49 9.40
N ASP A 6 16.98 -43.75 10.67
CA ASP A 6 16.64 -42.89 11.79
C ASP A 6 17.37 -41.54 11.71
N LYS A 7 18.67 -41.54 11.36
CA LYS A 7 19.45 -40.32 11.18
C LYS A 7 18.99 -39.48 10.00
N ILE A 8 18.49 -40.13 8.94
CA ILE A 8 17.96 -39.45 7.76
C ILE A 8 16.63 -38.76 8.11
N THR A 9 15.79 -39.43 8.90
CA THR A 9 14.52 -38.88 9.37
C THR A 9 14.74 -37.69 10.32
N ASP A 10 15.65 -37.81 11.28
CA ASP A 10 16.01 -36.73 12.20
C ASP A 10 16.54 -35.49 11.45
N PHE A 11 17.38 -35.70 10.44
CA PHE A 11 17.90 -34.61 9.61
C PHE A 11 16.79 -33.90 8.82
N LYS A 12 15.83 -34.65 8.25
CA LYS A 12 14.67 -34.08 7.56
C LYS A 12 13.80 -33.26 8.51
N ILE A 13 13.53 -33.79 9.70
CA ILE A 13 12.75 -33.11 10.73
C ILE A 13 13.43 -31.81 11.17
N GLY A 14 14.74 -31.84 11.43
CA GLY A 14 15.50 -30.64 11.78
C GLY A 14 15.47 -29.58 10.69
N LYS A 15 15.61 -29.98 9.42
CA LYS A 15 15.50 -29.05 8.28
C LYS A 15 14.11 -28.41 8.19
N VAL A 16 13.06 -29.19 8.38
CA VAL A 16 11.68 -28.70 8.36
C VAL A 16 11.40 -27.78 9.54
N GLN A 17 11.97 -28.06 10.71
CA GLN A 17 11.84 -27.18 11.87
C GLN A 17 12.44 -25.80 11.59
N VAL A 18 13.64 -25.72 11.02
CA VAL A 18 14.26 -24.44 10.62
C VAL A 18 13.38 -23.72 9.59
N MET A 19 12.87 -24.45 8.60
CA MET A 19 11.93 -23.92 7.61
C MET A 19 10.65 -23.37 8.28
N MET A 20 10.07 -24.08 9.25
CA MET A 20 8.88 -23.61 9.94
C MET A 20 9.11 -22.34 10.75
N GLU A 21 10.31 -22.14 11.31
CA GLU A 21 10.66 -20.88 11.98
C GLU A 21 10.79 -19.72 10.98
N GLU A 22 11.39 -19.94 9.81
CA GLU A 22 11.41 -18.94 8.72
C GLU A 22 9.99 -18.59 8.26
N TYR A 23 9.13 -19.59 8.08
CA TYR A 23 7.73 -19.40 7.71
C TYR A 23 6.97 -18.53 8.74
N LYS A 24 7.16 -18.82 10.04
CA LYS A 24 6.55 -18.01 11.12
C LYS A 24 7.06 -16.57 11.09
N SER A 25 8.36 -16.37 10.87
CA SER A 25 8.95 -15.04 10.76
C SER A 25 8.33 -14.23 9.62
N LEU A 26 8.20 -14.84 8.43
CA LEU A 26 7.59 -14.20 7.25
C LEU A 26 6.10 -13.89 7.46
N ARG A 27 5.36 -14.79 8.12
CA ARG A 27 3.95 -14.53 8.48
C ARG A 27 3.83 -13.37 9.47
N SER A 28 4.73 -13.30 10.45
CA SER A 28 4.78 -12.19 11.40
C SER A 28 5.07 -10.86 10.69
N GLU A 29 6.03 -10.84 9.75
CA GLU A 29 6.31 -9.64 8.94
C GLU A 29 5.09 -9.19 8.12
N SER A 30 4.37 -10.14 7.50
CA SER A 30 3.15 -9.84 6.74
C SER A 30 2.06 -9.25 7.63
N LEU A 31 1.83 -9.81 8.82
CA LEU A 31 0.88 -9.29 9.79
C LEU A 31 1.26 -7.90 10.31
N GLN A 32 2.54 -7.67 10.59
CA GLN A 32 3.03 -6.35 10.97
C GLN A 32 2.77 -5.32 9.86
N SER A 33 3.04 -5.70 8.61
CA SER A 33 2.81 -4.84 7.45
C SER A 33 1.32 -4.51 7.26
N MET A 34 0.42 -5.47 7.54
CA MET A 34 -1.03 -5.20 7.56
C MET A 34 -1.40 -4.21 8.66
N GLY A 35 -0.82 -4.36 9.85
CA GLY A 35 -0.96 -3.40 10.95
C GLY A 35 -0.51 -2.00 10.54
N ASN A 36 0.67 -1.88 9.95
CA ASN A 36 1.22 -0.61 9.45
C ASN A 36 0.29 0.06 8.44
N ARG A 37 -0.29 -0.70 7.49
CA ARG A 37 -1.26 -0.16 6.51
C ARG A 37 -2.49 0.44 7.19
N ASN A 38 -3.05 -0.26 8.17
CA ASN A 38 -4.19 0.26 8.92
C ASN A 38 -3.82 1.50 9.73
N SER A 39 -2.65 1.53 10.38
CA SER A 39 -2.16 2.72 11.07
C SER A 39 -1.98 3.91 10.13
N ILE A 40 -1.39 3.70 8.94
CA ILE A 40 -1.23 4.76 7.92
C ILE A 40 -2.60 5.32 7.50
N LEU A 41 -3.61 4.46 7.31
CA LEU A 41 -4.96 4.92 6.96
C LEU A 41 -5.59 5.73 8.10
N THR A 42 -5.60 5.20 9.33
CA THR A 42 -6.25 5.86 10.47
C THR A 42 -5.56 7.18 10.84
N PHE A 43 -4.25 7.17 11.01
CA PHE A 43 -3.50 8.40 11.34
C PHE A 43 -3.46 9.36 10.16
N GLY A 44 -3.33 8.85 8.94
CA GLY A 44 -3.31 9.66 7.72
C GLY A 44 -4.62 10.42 7.52
N LEU A 45 -5.76 9.72 7.58
CA LEU A 45 -7.07 10.36 7.44
C LEU A 45 -7.39 11.30 8.59
N GLY A 46 -7.03 10.96 9.84
CA GLY A 46 -7.17 11.86 10.97
C GLY A 46 -6.38 13.16 10.79
N THR A 47 -5.12 13.04 10.35
CA THR A 47 -4.24 14.20 10.10
C THR A 47 -4.77 15.06 8.95
N ILE A 48 -5.22 14.44 7.85
CA ILE A 48 -5.86 15.14 6.73
C ILE A 48 -7.11 15.90 7.23
N GLY A 49 -7.96 15.26 8.04
CA GLY A 49 -9.16 15.89 8.59
C GLY A 49 -8.85 17.12 9.46
N LEU A 50 -7.82 17.04 10.29
CA LEU A 50 -7.36 18.17 11.12
C LEU A 50 -6.84 19.32 10.27
N ILE A 51 -5.99 19.04 9.28
CA ILE A 51 -5.44 20.06 8.39
C ILE A 51 -6.54 20.68 7.53
N PHE A 52 -7.47 19.87 7.03
CA PHE A 52 -8.64 20.34 6.29
C PHE A 52 -9.47 21.30 7.16
N HIS A 53 -9.80 20.92 8.39
CA HIS A 53 -10.54 21.76 9.31
C HIS A 53 -9.81 23.08 9.59
N ALA A 54 -8.50 23.02 9.87
CA ALA A 54 -7.68 24.21 10.07
C ALA A 54 -7.73 25.14 8.85
N GLY A 55 -7.57 24.59 7.64
CA GLY A 55 -7.64 25.34 6.39
C GLY A 55 -8.98 26.04 6.16
N ILE A 56 -10.10 25.39 6.49
CA ILE A 56 -11.43 26.01 6.43
C ILE A 56 -11.59 27.10 7.49
N SER A 57 -11.13 26.86 8.72
CA SER A 57 -11.33 27.78 9.84
C SER A 57 -10.68 29.16 9.64
N ILE A 58 -9.60 29.22 8.87
CA ILE A 58 -8.84 30.46 8.61
C ILE A 58 -9.06 31.02 7.19
N ILE A 59 -9.96 30.44 6.39
CA ILE A 59 -10.07 30.75 4.95
C ILE A 59 -10.38 32.21 4.64
N ASN A 60 -11.13 32.89 5.51
CA ASN A 60 -11.50 34.30 5.34
C ASN A 60 -10.57 35.27 6.09
N THR A 61 -9.68 34.77 6.95
CA THR A 61 -8.82 35.61 7.81
C THR A 61 -7.34 35.51 7.45
N GLN A 62 -6.91 34.38 6.89
CA GLN A 62 -5.53 34.07 6.50
C GLN A 62 -5.50 33.37 5.15
N ASP A 63 -5.89 34.13 4.12
CA ASP A 63 -6.00 33.72 2.72
C ASP A 63 -4.75 33.00 2.18
N VAL A 64 -3.54 33.50 2.47
CA VAL A 64 -2.26 32.90 2.09
C VAL A 64 -2.11 31.49 2.70
N PHE A 65 -2.41 31.33 3.98
CA PHE A 65 -2.23 30.06 4.68
C PHE A 65 -3.24 29.02 4.22
N SER A 66 -4.51 29.39 4.09
CA SER A 66 -5.52 28.49 3.51
C SER A 66 -5.17 28.11 2.08
N PHE A 67 -4.66 29.04 1.27
CA PHE A 67 -4.18 28.70 -0.06
C PHE A 67 -3.09 27.65 -0.02
N LEU A 68 -2.04 27.82 0.80
CA LEU A 68 -0.97 26.84 0.94
C LEU A 68 -1.47 25.47 1.43
N ILE A 69 -2.41 25.47 2.39
CA ILE A 69 -2.99 24.24 2.92
C ILE A 69 -3.66 23.42 1.81
N PHE A 70 -4.56 24.04 1.05
CA PHE A 70 -5.34 23.32 0.04
C PHE A 70 -4.61 23.11 -1.29
N SER A 71 -3.70 24.01 -1.66
CA SER A 71 -2.98 23.90 -2.94
C SER A 71 -1.70 23.07 -2.86
N PHE A 72 -1.13 22.90 -1.66
CA PHE A 72 0.16 22.22 -1.48
C PHE A 72 0.13 21.18 -0.37
N PHE A 73 -0.11 21.56 0.89
CA PHE A 73 0.06 20.64 2.01
C PHE A 73 -0.89 19.44 1.98
N LEU A 74 -2.20 19.66 1.76
CA LEU A 74 -3.18 18.57 1.66
C LEU A 74 -2.91 17.63 0.48
N PRO A 75 -2.69 18.14 -0.76
CA PRO A 75 -2.26 17.31 -1.88
C PRO A 75 -1.01 16.49 -1.57
N VAL A 76 0.08 17.13 -1.14
CA VAL A 76 1.37 16.47 -0.91
C VAL A 76 1.26 15.44 0.21
N LEU A 77 0.60 15.77 1.32
CA LEU A 77 0.40 14.83 2.42
C LEU A 77 -0.41 13.61 1.97
N SER A 78 -1.46 13.82 1.19
CA SER A 78 -2.29 12.74 0.66
C SER A 78 -1.49 11.79 -0.24
N LEU A 79 -0.65 12.34 -1.13
CA LEU A 79 0.24 11.55 -1.99
C LEU A 79 1.31 10.81 -1.19
N LEU A 80 1.88 11.44 -0.15
CA LEU A 80 2.86 10.81 0.74
C LEU A 80 2.24 9.61 1.47
N LEU A 81 1.04 9.77 2.03
CA LEU A 81 0.34 8.68 2.70
C LEU A 81 0.02 7.53 1.75
N LEU A 82 -0.36 7.84 0.50
CA LEU A 82 -0.55 6.85 -0.55
C LEU A 82 0.73 6.06 -0.84
N VAL A 83 1.87 6.73 -0.98
CA VAL A 83 3.17 6.08 -1.23
C VAL A 83 3.57 5.17 -0.06
N LEU A 84 3.44 5.64 1.18
CA LEU A 84 3.73 4.83 2.37
C LEU A 84 2.84 3.59 2.42
N TRP A 85 1.53 3.77 2.21
CA TRP A 85 0.59 2.67 2.21
C TRP A 85 0.87 1.64 1.10
N MET A 86 1.25 2.12 -0.09
CA MET A 86 1.65 1.26 -1.20
C MET A 86 2.92 0.49 -0.92
N GLY A 87 3.91 1.10 -0.27
CA GLY A 87 5.15 0.42 0.13
C GLY A 87 4.88 -0.81 1.00
N GLU A 88 3.97 -0.68 1.96
CA GLU A 88 3.57 -1.80 2.82
C GLU A 88 2.73 -2.84 2.05
N ALA A 89 1.89 -2.41 1.09
CA ALA A 89 1.15 -3.33 0.22
C ALA A 89 2.10 -4.18 -0.65
N GLU A 90 3.15 -3.56 -1.20
CA GLU A 90 4.18 -4.27 -1.98
C GLU A 90 4.97 -5.25 -1.10
N ARG A 91 5.30 -4.88 0.14
CA ARG A 91 6.01 -5.77 1.08
C ARG A 91 5.22 -7.05 1.32
N ILE A 92 3.91 -6.94 1.61
CA ILE A 92 3.02 -8.10 1.80
C ILE A 92 2.98 -8.96 0.53
N SER A 93 2.89 -8.33 -0.64
CA SER A 93 2.85 -9.04 -1.93
C SER A 93 4.12 -9.86 -2.17
N ARG A 94 5.31 -9.28 -1.91
CA ARG A 94 6.59 -9.99 -2.05
C ARG A 94 6.69 -11.20 -1.11
N VAL A 95 6.30 -11.03 0.15
CA VAL A 95 6.24 -12.14 1.12
C VAL A 95 5.29 -13.23 0.63
N GLY A 96 4.11 -12.86 0.13
CA GLY A 96 3.14 -13.81 -0.41
C GLY A 96 3.62 -14.55 -1.66
N VAL A 97 4.46 -13.94 -2.51
CA VAL A 97 5.11 -14.64 -3.64
C VAL A 97 6.15 -15.63 -3.12
N TYR A 98 7.01 -15.19 -2.21
CA TYR A 98 8.05 -16.04 -1.65
C TYR A 98 7.47 -17.26 -0.91
N LEU A 99 6.39 -17.09 -0.14
CA LEU A 99 5.75 -18.16 0.62
C LEU A 99 5.22 -19.31 -0.25
N VAL A 100 4.83 -19.04 -1.49
CA VAL A 100 4.37 -20.09 -2.43
C VAL A 100 5.53 -20.95 -2.89
N ASP A 101 6.65 -20.33 -3.24
CA ASP A 101 7.85 -21.06 -3.64
C ASP A 101 8.47 -21.79 -2.44
N PHE A 102 8.34 -21.22 -1.25
CA PHE A 102 8.68 -21.86 0.01
C PHE A 102 7.83 -23.11 0.28
N GLU A 103 6.51 -23.02 0.11
CA GLU A 103 5.57 -24.14 0.27
C GLU A 103 5.94 -25.31 -0.65
N LYS A 104 6.27 -25.03 -1.92
CA LYS A 104 6.75 -26.05 -2.87
C LYS A 104 8.02 -26.73 -2.37
N LYS A 105 9.02 -25.98 -1.90
CA LYS A 105 10.28 -26.51 -1.36
C LYS A 105 10.06 -27.42 -0.14
N VAL A 106 9.14 -27.07 0.75
CA VAL A 106 8.79 -27.89 1.92
C VAL A 106 8.14 -29.21 1.47
N ASN A 107 7.15 -29.13 0.59
CA ASN A 107 6.44 -30.32 0.09
C ASN A 107 7.35 -31.25 -0.73
N GLU A 108 8.37 -30.71 -1.43
CA GLU A 108 9.36 -31.51 -2.15
C GLU A 108 10.18 -32.45 -1.25
N ILE A 109 10.45 -32.06 0.02
CA ILE A 109 11.19 -32.89 0.98
C ILE A 109 10.45 -34.21 1.27
N PHE A 110 9.12 -34.18 1.23
CA PHE A 110 8.23 -35.31 1.54
C PHE A 110 7.46 -35.85 0.34
N LYS A 111 7.89 -35.55 -0.89
CA LYS A 111 7.18 -35.93 -2.12
C LYS A 111 6.92 -37.45 -2.25
N ASN A 112 7.81 -38.26 -1.67
CA ASN A 112 7.75 -39.73 -1.68
C ASN A 112 6.94 -40.31 -0.52
N ASP A 113 6.49 -39.47 0.41
CA ASP A 113 5.73 -39.87 1.58
C ASP A 113 4.26 -39.52 1.36
N GLU A 114 3.43 -40.54 1.12
CA GLU A 114 2.06 -40.37 0.64
C GLU A 114 1.19 -39.58 1.62
N GLN A 115 1.47 -39.69 2.93
CA GLN A 115 0.76 -38.97 3.99
C GLN A 115 1.22 -37.52 4.14
N LEU A 116 2.47 -37.19 3.78
CA LEU A 116 3.10 -35.88 4.01
C LEU A 116 3.35 -35.07 2.73
N ARG A 117 2.89 -35.57 1.58
CA ARG A 117 3.12 -34.97 0.26
C ARG A 117 2.63 -33.52 0.13
N GLN A 118 1.65 -33.10 0.96
CA GLN A 118 1.10 -31.74 1.00
C GLN A 118 1.01 -31.22 2.44
N LEU A 119 2.17 -31.09 3.11
CA LEU A 119 2.24 -30.60 4.49
C LEU A 119 1.72 -29.15 4.60
N LEU A 120 2.03 -28.32 3.60
CA LEU A 120 1.57 -26.95 3.48
C LEU A 120 0.86 -26.79 2.13
N HIS A 121 -0.38 -26.29 2.12
CA HIS A 121 -1.15 -26.14 0.88
C HIS A 121 -1.87 -24.79 0.74
N TRP A 122 -1.87 -23.96 1.79
CA TRP A 122 -2.73 -22.79 1.85
C TRP A 122 -2.42 -21.74 0.78
N GLU A 123 -1.14 -21.41 0.56
CA GLU A 123 -0.77 -20.37 -0.40
C GLU A 123 -0.97 -20.83 -1.84
N THR A 124 -0.72 -22.12 -2.10
CA THR A 124 -0.99 -22.73 -3.41
C THR A 124 -2.49 -22.77 -3.68
N TRP A 125 -3.29 -23.26 -2.73
CA TRP A 125 -4.75 -23.28 -2.82
C TRP A 125 -5.33 -21.89 -3.07
N LEU A 126 -4.89 -20.87 -2.32
CA LEU A 126 -5.38 -19.50 -2.46
C LEU A 126 -5.16 -18.95 -3.88
N ARG A 127 -4.05 -19.32 -4.54
CA ARG A 127 -3.72 -18.90 -5.90
C ARG A 127 -4.41 -19.73 -6.98
N GLU A 128 -4.51 -21.04 -6.79
CA GLU A 128 -5.22 -21.94 -7.70
C GLU A 128 -6.73 -21.68 -7.69
N PHE A 129 -7.31 -21.43 -6.52
CA PHE A 129 -8.70 -20.98 -6.36
C PHE A 129 -8.96 -19.69 -7.14
N LYS A 130 -7.98 -18.77 -7.17
CA LYS A 130 -8.00 -17.54 -7.97
C LYS A 130 -7.97 -17.78 -9.49
N GLN A 131 -7.31 -18.85 -9.95
CA GLN A 131 -7.27 -19.23 -11.36
C GLN A 131 -8.58 -19.94 -11.80
N SER A 132 -9.21 -20.67 -10.89
CA SER A 132 -10.41 -21.49 -11.14
C SER A 132 -11.73 -20.70 -11.12
N LYS A 133 -11.89 -19.75 -10.20
CA LYS A 133 -13.12 -18.94 -10.05
C LYS A 133 -12.84 -17.54 -10.57
N ASN A 134 -13.48 -17.12 -11.68
CA ASN A 134 -13.44 -15.77 -12.29
C ASN A 134 -12.63 -14.77 -11.46
N ARG A 135 -11.37 -14.46 -11.85
CA ARG A 135 -10.38 -13.61 -11.13
C ARG A 135 -11.07 -12.58 -10.23
N THR A 136 -11.42 -12.97 -9.00
CA THR A 136 -11.90 -11.98 -8.04
C THR A 136 -10.62 -11.38 -7.50
N ASN A 137 -10.28 -10.21 -8.03
CA ASN A 137 -9.10 -9.48 -7.62
C ASN A 137 -9.34 -8.91 -6.22
N GLN A 138 -9.38 -9.78 -5.21
CA GLN A 138 -9.64 -9.45 -3.81
C GLN A 138 -8.64 -8.41 -3.27
N LEU A 139 -7.45 -8.33 -3.86
CA LEU A 139 -6.44 -7.33 -3.54
C LEU A 139 -6.58 -6.04 -4.36
N LEU A 140 -7.20 -6.10 -5.54
CA LEU A 140 -7.36 -4.94 -6.43
C LEU A 140 -8.42 -3.98 -5.90
N TYR A 141 -9.57 -4.46 -5.39
CA TYR A 141 -10.61 -3.55 -4.91
C TYR A 141 -10.14 -2.71 -3.71
N PRO A 142 -9.53 -3.28 -2.66
CA PRO A 142 -8.96 -2.48 -1.58
C PRO A 142 -7.82 -1.57 -2.05
N TYR A 143 -7.00 -2.03 -3.01
CA TYR A 143 -5.95 -1.20 -3.62
C TYR A 143 -6.53 0.01 -4.33
N LEU A 144 -7.48 -0.19 -5.25
CA LEU A 144 -8.13 0.88 -6.00
C LEU A 144 -8.90 1.82 -5.06
N ALA A 145 -9.59 1.31 -4.05
CA ALA A 145 -10.30 2.14 -3.09
C ALA A 145 -9.37 3.13 -2.39
N VAL A 146 -8.20 2.68 -1.92
CA VAL A 146 -7.23 3.55 -1.24
C VAL A 146 -6.54 4.51 -2.21
N VAL A 147 -6.19 4.05 -3.41
CA VAL A 147 -5.61 4.91 -4.46
C VAL A 147 -6.58 6.02 -4.85
N ILE A 148 -7.84 5.67 -5.12
CA ILE A 148 -8.90 6.62 -5.48
C ILE A 148 -9.17 7.59 -4.33
N LEU A 149 -9.17 7.11 -3.08
CA LEU A 149 -9.39 7.96 -1.91
C LEU A 149 -8.31 9.05 -1.79
N PHE A 150 -7.03 8.68 -1.77
CA PHE A 150 -5.96 9.66 -1.58
C PHE A 150 -5.72 10.55 -2.81
N LEU A 151 -5.84 10.01 -4.03
CA LEU A 151 -5.82 10.86 -5.24
C LEU A 151 -7.03 11.79 -5.27
N GLY A 152 -8.21 11.29 -4.87
CA GLY A 152 -9.45 12.07 -4.76
C GLY A 152 -9.32 13.23 -3.79
N ILE A 153 -8.75 13.01 -2.60
CA ILE A 153 -8.47 14.07 -1.63
C ILE A 153 -7.48 15.10 -2.21
N SER A 154 -6.40 14.63 -2.85
CA SER A 154 -5.39 15.50 -3.45
C SER A 154 -5.96 16.38 -4.56
N ILE A 155 -6.75 15.80 -5.47
CA ILE A 155 -7.35 16.52 -6.60
C ILE A 155 -8.46 17.45 -6.09
N SER A 156 -9.32 16.97 -5.20
CA SER A 156 -10.47 17.74 -4.71
C SER A 156 -10.04 18.95 -3.88
N SER A 157 -9.00 18.81 -3.03
CA SER A 157 -8.46 19.93 -2.27
C SER A 157 -7.86 21.01 -3.18
N TYR A 158 -7.13 20.60 -4.22
CA TYR A 158 -6.57 21.52 -5.20
C TYR A 158 -7.66 22.22 -6.03
N ILE A 159 -8.66 21.49 -6.53
CA ILE A 159 -9.79 22.07 -7.28
C ILE A 159 -10.58 23.03 -6.39
N PHE A 160 -10.83 22.67 -5.12
CA PHE A 160 -11.55 23.51 -4.17
C PHE A 160 -10.92 24.89 -4.04
N ILE A 161 -9.59 24.97 -3.83
CA ILE A 161 -8.92 26.27 -3.69
C ILE A 161 -8.84 27.05 -4.99
N LEU A 162 -8.74 26.38 -6.15
CA LEU A 162 -8.81 27.07 -7.44
C LEU A 162 -10.16 27.76 -7.61
N ILE A 163 -11.25 27.02 -7.38
CA ILE A 163 -12.62 27.55 -7.44
C ILE A 163 -12.78 28.70 -6.45
N TYR A 164 -12.40 28.49 -5.18
CA TYR A 164 -12.49 29.52 -4.15
C TYR A 164 -11.71 30.78 -4.52
N SER A 165 -10.49 30.62 -5.04
CA SER A 165 -9.63 31.75 -5.42
C SER A 165 -10.15 32.52 -6.64
N HIS A 166 -10.89 31.86 -7.53
CA HIS A 166 -11.51 32.49 -8.69
C HIS A 166 -12.70 33.36 -8.30
N PHE A 167 -13.56 32.87 -7.39
CA PHE A 167 -14.72 33.62 -6.93
C PHE A 167 -14.37 34.74 -5.93
N ASN A 168 -13.24 34.63 -5.23
CA ASN A 168 -12.80 35.60 -4.23
C ASN A 168 -11.53 36.38 -4.67
N GLU A 169 -11.34 36.54 -5.98
CA GLU A 169 -10.12 37.15 -6.54
C GLU A 169 -9.85 38.56 -6.02
N GLN A 170 -10.90 39.30 -5.64
CA GLN A 170 -10.81 40.63 -5.05
C GLN A 170 -10.26 40.65 -3.60
N TYR A 171 -10.25 39.52 -2.90
CA TYR A 171 -9.86 39.41 -1.48
C TYR A 171 -8.53 38.68 -1.26
N MET A 172 -7.99 38.01 -2.28
CA MET A 172 -6.76 37.24 -2.16
C MET A 172 -5.55 38.15 -2.39
N SER A 173 -4.83 38.47 -1.32
CA SER A 173 -3.61 39.30 -1.32
C SER A 173 -2.35 38.56 -1.78
N ILE A 174 -2.49 37.32 -2.26
CA ILE A 174 -1.38 36.41 -2.58
C ILE A 174 -0.58 36.93 -3.76
N ASN A 175 0.73 37.06 -3.55
CA ASN A 175 1.67 37.42 -4.61
C ASN A 175 1.62 36.41 -5.77
N VAL A 176 1.42 36.91 -6.99
CA VAL A 176 1.37 36.13 -8.23
C VAL A 176 2.60 35.23 -8.41
N TRP A 177 3.77 35.68 -7.95
CA TRP A 177 5.02 34.91 -8.01
C TRP A 177 5.03 33.67 -7.11
N ILE A 178 4.19 33.63 -6.07
CA ILE A 178 4.03 32.46 -5.19
C ILE A 178 2.91 31.55 -5.71
N LYS A 179 1.79 32.15 -6.16
CA LYS A 179 0.61 31.42 -6.65
C LYS A 179 0.94 30.56 -7.87
N LYS A 180 1.62 31.12 -8.88
CA LYS A 180 1.87 30.44 -10.16
C LYS A 180 2.72 29.17 -10.05
N PRO A 181 3.88 29.16 -9.35
CA PRO A 181 4.68 27.96 -9.19
C PRO A 181 3.90 26.82 -8.53
N ILE A 182 3.16 27.11 -7.45
CA ILE A 182 2.38 26.10 -6.72
C ILE A 182 1.29 25.50 -7.62
N MET A 183 0.62 26.35 -8.41
CA MET A 183 -0.38 25.89 -9.38
C MET A 183 0.18 25.00 -10.50
N ILE A 184 1.49 25.03 -10.75
CA ILE A 184 2.15 24.20 -11.75
C ILE A 184 2.71 22.92 -11.11
N VAL A 185 3.39 23.05 -9.97
CA VAL A 185 4.08 21.95 -9.30
C VAL A 185 3.10 20.90 -8.79
N THR A 186 2.01 21.30 -8.12
CA THR A 186 1.08 20.34 -7.50
C THR A 186 0.42 19.43 -8.54
N PRO A 187 -0.15 19.92 -9.67
CA PRO A 187 -0.70 19.03 -10.70
C PRO A 187 0.34 18.09 -11.32
N ILE A 188 1.57 18.56 -11.53
CA ILE A 188 2.66 17.71 -12.04
C ILE A 188 2.95 16.58 -11.06
N MET A 189 3.05 16.88 -9.77
CA MET A 189 3.26 15.85 -8.74
C MET A 189 2.13 14.82 -8.74
N VAL A 190 0.87 15.27 -8.78
CA VAL A 190 -0.29 14.37 -8.85
C VAL A 190 -0.23 13.49 -10.09
N LEU A 191 0.09 14.06 -11.25
CA LEU A 191 0.21 13.32 -12.51
C LEU A 191 1.32 12.25 -12.44
N LEU A 192 2.48 12.62 -11.91
CA LEU A 192 3.60 11.68 -11.71
C LEU A 192 3.19 10.54 -10.77
N THR A 193 2.46 10.83 -9.69
CA THR A 193 1.94 9.79 -8.80
C THR A 193 0.91 8.90 -9.50
N ILE A 194 0.00 9.44 -10.30
CA ILE A 194 -0.96 8.64 -11.10
C ILE A 194 -0.23 7.71 -12.06
N ILE A 195 0.75 8.22 -12.81
CA ILE A 195 1.55 7.39 -13.72
C ILE A 195 2.24 6.27 -12.95
N TRP A 196 2.85 6.60 -11.82
CA TRP A 196 3.53 5.63 -10.96
C TRP A 196 2.57 4.57 -10.40
N THR A 197 1.38 4.94 -9.92
CA THR A 197 0.39 3.99 -9.39
C THR A 197 -0.19 3.09 -10.48
N ILE A 198 -0.32 3.57 -11.71
CA ILE A 198 -0.73 2.76 -12.87
C ILE A 198 0.36 1.73 -13.20
N ILE A 199 1.63 2.16 -13.26
CA ILE A 199 2.76 1.26 -13.52
C ILE A 199 2.83 0.17 -12.44
N LYS A 200 2.67 0.55 -11.16
CA LYS A 200 2.70 -0.40 -10.04
C LYS A 200 1.45 -1.26 -9.93
N GLY A 201 0.28 -0.75 -10.31
CA GLY A 201 -0.98 -1.49 -10.30
C GLY A 201 -0.91 -2.77 -11.14
N LYS A 202 -0.18 -2.73 -12.26
CA LYS A 202 0.06 -3.90 -13.12
C LYS A 202 0.83 -5.04 -12.43
N SER A 203 1.54 -4.77 -11.34
CA SER A 203 2.25 -5.80 -10.56
C SER A 203 1.34 -6.58 -9.59
N PHE A 204 0.11 -6.13 -9.40
CA PHE A 204 -0.91 -6.79 -8.57
C PHE A 204 -1.89 -7.65 -9.39
N GLU A 205 -1.78 -7.61 -10.73
CA GLU A 205 -2.50 -8.48 -11.68
C GLU A 205 -1.77 -9.81 -11.91
#